data_AF-A0A2G1X097-F1
#
_entry.id   AF-A0A2G1X097-F1
#
_cell.length_a   1.000
_cell.length_b   1.000
_cell.length_c   1.000
_cell.angle_alpha   90.00
_cell.angle_beta   90.00
_cell.angle_gamma   90.00
#
_symmetry.space_group_name_H-M   'P 1'
#
loop_
_entity.id
_entity.type
_entity.pdbx_description
1 polymer ?
#
loop_
_entity_poly.entity_id
_entity_poly.type
_entity_poly.pdbx_seq_one_letter_code
_entity_poly.pdbx_strand_id
1 'polypeptide(L)'
;METHIHPDIEGVRANPATGEHITLVLVVDESKISEILDRISGMPGVELTRSLDTGVLILDSLEEQVGDVVTLPGIRSASPDGEAEILQ
;
A
#
# COMPACT_ATOMS: atom_id res chain seq x y z
N MET A 1 -13.76 -46.88 -21.79
CA MET A 1 -13.55 -46.19 -20.50
C MET A 1 -12.66 -45.01 -20.79
N GLU A 2 -13.25 -43.88 -21.16
CA GLU A 2 -12.54 -42.63 -21.42
C GLU A 2 -13.33 -41.54 -20.71
N THR A 3 -12.93 -41.23 -19.48
CA THR A 3 -13.53 -40.16 -18.69
C THR A 3 -12.73 -38.90 -18.95
N HIS A 4 -13.37 -37.95 -19.62
CA HIS A 4 -12.80 -36.65 -19.98
C HIS A 4 -12.39 -35.87 -18.72
N ILE A 5 -11.18 -35.32 -18.75
CA ILE A 5 -10.62 -34.43 -17.73
C ILE A 5 -11.30 -33.06 -17.86
N HIS A 6 -11.87 -32.55 -16.78
CA HIS A 6 -11.95 -31.11 -16.53
C HIS A 6 -11.21 -30.84 -15.22
N PRO A 7 -10.11 -30.06 -15.22
CA PRO A 7 -9.59 -29.51 -13.99
C PRO A 7 -10.60 -28.50 -13.47
N ASP A 8 -11.19 -28.80 -12.32
CA ASP A 8 -11.96 -27.84 -11.54
C ASP A 8 -11.01 -26.67 -11.28
N ILE A 9 -11.23 -25.54 -11.95
CA ILE A 9 -10.67 -24.26 -11.55
C ILE A 9 -11.49 -23.86 -10.32
N GLU A 10 -11.22 -24.55 -9.21
CA GLU A 10 -11.70 -24.14 -7.90
C GLU A 10 -11.11 -22.77 -7.62
N GLY A 11 -12.01 -21.84 -7.34
CA GLY A 11 -11.78 -20.41 -7.41
C GLY A 11 -10.48 -19.97 -6.76
N VAL A 12 -9.87 -18.96 -7.39
CA VAL A 12 -8.95 -18.06 -6.71
C VAL A 12 -9.73 -17.47 -5.52
N ARG A 13 -9.73 -18.19 -4.39
CA ARG A 13 -9.86 -17.58 -3.09
C ARG A 13 -8.61 -16.75 -2.99
N ALA A 14 -8.73 -15.46 -3.32
CA ALA A 14 -7.97 -14.47 -2.60
C ALA A 14 -8.39 -14.66 -1.14
N ASN A 15 -7.74 -15.60 -0.45
CA ASN A 15 -7.59 -15.49 0.98
C ASN A 15 -6.90 -14.13 1.15
N PRO A 16 -7.53 -13.10 1.75
CA PRO A 16 -6.76 -11.96 2.21
C PRO A 16 -5.84 -12.54 3.29
N ALA A 17 -4.60 -12.82 2.92
CA ALA A 17 -3.60 -13.25 3.87
C ALA A 17 -3.38 -12.04 4.78
N THR A 18 -3.81 -12.17 6.03
CA THR A 18 -3.50 -11.22 7.09
C THR A 18 -1.98 -11.10 7.11
N GLY A 19 -1.46 -9.92 6.76
CA GLY A 19 -0.01 -9.72 6.54
C GLY A 19 0.40 -9.45 5.08
N GLU A 20 -0.53 -9.19 4.16
CA GLU A 20 -0.16 -8.75 2.80
C GLU A 20 0.42 -7.32 2.86
N HIS A 21 1.63 -7.19 2.33
CA HIS A 21 2.34 -5.93 2.19
C HIS A 21 1.92 -5.28 0.88
N ILE A 22 1.46 -4.04 0.97
CA ILE A 22 1.10 -3.22 -0.16
C ILE A 22 2.07 -2.05 -0.28
N THR A 23 2.46 -1.73 -1.51
CA THR A 23 3.21 -0.50 -1.78
C THR A 23 2.23 0.67 -1.79
N LEU A 24 2.55 1.72 -1.06
CA LEU A 24 1.80 2.96 -0.96
C LEU A 24 2.64 4.11 -1.49
N VAL A 25 2.07 4.87 -2.42
CA VAL A 25 2.60 6.15 -2.88
C VAL A 25 1.84 7.25 -2.16
N LEU A 26 2.52 7.96 -1.27
CA LEU A 26 2.00 9.13 -0.57
C LEU A 26 2.54 10.39 -1.22
N VAL A 27 1.66 11.31 -1.56
CA VAL A 27 2.00 12.70 -1.85
C VAL A 27 1.82 13.49 -0.56
N VAL A 28 2.88 14.06 -0.05
CA VAL A 28 2.92 14.78 1.23
C VAL A 28 3.38 16.22 1.03
N ASP A 29 3.04 17.08 1.99
CA ASP A 29 3.55 18.45 2.01
C ASP A 29 5.05 18.45 2.34
N GLU A 30 5.84 19.14 1.52
CA GLU A 30 7.31 19.19 1.65
C GLU A 30 7.76 19.67 3.03
N SER A 31 7.00 20.60 3.62
CA SER A 31 7.26 21.14 4.96
C SER A 31 7.08 20.12 6.07
N LYS A 32 6.41 18.99 5.79
CA LYS A 32 6.03 17.95 6.75
C LYS A 32 6.67 16.60 6.47
N ILE A 33 7.47 16.46 5.41
CA ILE A 33 8.17 15.21 5.06
C ILE A 33 8.88 14.62 6.28
N SER A 34 9.71 15.42 6.96
CA SER A 34 10.51 14.93 8.11
C SER A 34 9.65 14.42 9.27
N GLU A 35 8.52 15.08 9.55
CA GLU A 35 7.57 14.65 10.61
C GLU A 35 6.84 13.36 10.21
N ILE A 36 6.44 13.25 8.95
CA ILE A 36 5.77 12.07 8.42
C ILE A 36 6.73 10.87 8.39
N LEU A 37 7.98 11.08 8.00
CA LEU A 37 9.02 10.04 8.03
C LEU A 37 9.30 9.55 9.45
N ASP A 38 9.38 10.45 10.43
CA ASP A 38 9.54 10.09 11.84
C ASP A 38 8.35 9.24 12.33
N ARG A 39 7.12 9.62 11.96
CA ARG A 39 5.91 8.85 12.28
C ARG A 39 5.89 7.47 11.63
N ILE A 40 6.18 7.39 10.34
CA ILE A 40 6.22 6.12 9.59
C ILE A 40 7.26 5.18 10.19
N SER A 41 8.44 5.69 10.56
CA SER A 41 9.48 4.87 11.18
C SER A 41 9.07 4.25 12.52
N GLY A 42 8.04 4.78 13.19
CA GLY A 42 7.48 4.25 14.42
C GLY A 42 6.30 3.29 14.21
N MET A 43 5.82 3.12 12.97
CA MET A 43 4.67 2.28 12.66
C MET A 43 5.11 0.83 12.40
N PRO A 44 4.52 -0.15 13.11
CA PRO A 44 4.86 -1.55 12.90
C PRO A 44 4.34 -2.03 11.54
N GLY A 45 5.23 -2.59 10.72
CA GLY A 45 4.85 -3.09 9.39
C GLY A 45 4.70 -2.00 8.33
N VAL A 46 5.26 -0.81 8.57
CA VAL A 46 5.42 0.24 7.56
C VAL A 46 6.90 0.54 7.40
N GLU A 47 7.40 0.48 6.17
CA GLU A 47 8.79 0.73 5.84
C GLU A 47 8.87 1.72 4.68
N LEU A 48 9.70 2.76 4.82
CA LEU A 48 9.94 3.67 3.71
C LEU A 48 10.83 2.99 2.67
N THR A 49 10.26 2.68 1.51
CA THR A 49 11.00 2.13 0.37
C THR A 49 11.81 3.20 -0.35
N ARG A 50 11.21 4.38 -0.56
CA ARG A 50 11.84 5.47 -1.33
C ARG A 50 11.23 6.82 -0.97
N SER A 51 12.07 7.84 -0.86
CA SER A 51 11.64 9.25 -0.86
C SER A 51 12.06 9.92 -2.16
N LEU A 52 11.18 10.77 -2.68
CA LEU A 52 11.45 11.63 -3.84
C LEU A 52 11.42 13.09 -3.37
N ASP A 53 12.32 13.91 -3.88
CA ASP A 53 12.52 15.31 -3.51
C ASP A 53 11.30 16.22 -3.75
N THR A 54 10.24 15.72 -4.38
CA THR A 54 9.01 16.46 -4.69
C THR A 54 7.88 16.22 -3.69
N GLY A 55 8.19 15.77 -2.47
CA GLY A 55 7.18 15.41 -1.48
C GLY A 55 6.40 14.14 -1.85
N VAL A 56 7.03 13.21 -2.56
CA VAL A 56 6.43 11.89 -2.82
C VAL A 56 7.20 10.84 -2.04
N LEU A 57 6.49 10.08 -1.21
CA LEU A 57 7.02 9.00 -0.39
C LEU A 57 6.43 7.69 -0.88
N ILE A 58 7.29 6.72 -1.16
CA ILE A 58 6.92 5.35 -1.48
C ILE A 58 7.27 4.53 -0.25
N LEU A 59 6.28 3.89 0.33
CA LEU A 59 6.40 3.01 1.46
C LEU A 59 5.82 1.66 1.12
N ASP A 60 6.35 0.65 1.79
CA ASP A 60 5.78 -0.66 1.91
C ASP A 60 5.03 -0.71 3.25
N SER A 61 3.76 -1.11 3.24
CA SER A 61 2.92 -1.12 4.43
C SER A 61 2.03 -2.34 4.43
N LEU A 62 1.79 -2.90 5.61
CA LEU A 62 0.67 -3.83 5.78
C LEU A 62 -0.65 -3.15 5.42
N GLU A 63 -1.55 -3.86 4.74
CA GLU A 63 -2.87 -3.34 4.34
C GLU A 63 -3.66 -2.76 5.54
N GLU A 64 -3.56 -3.41 6.71
CA GLU A 64 -4.19 -2.96 7.95
C GLU A 64 -3.67 -1.60 8.47
N GLN A 65 -2.43 -1.23 8.12
CA GLN A 65 -1.79 0.02 8.54
C GLN A 65 -2.02 1.16 7.53
N VAL A 66 -2.52 0.87 6.33
CA VAL A 66 -2.76 1.86 5.27
C VAL A 66 -3.67 2.98 5.79
N GLY A 67 -4.76 2.62 6.46
CA GLY A 67 -5.70 3.59 7.04
C GLY A 67 -5.02 4.56 8.00
N ASP A 68 -4.20 4.04 8.90
CA ASP A 68 -3.44 4.85 9.85
C ASP A 68 -2.42 5.74 9.14
N VAL A 69 -1.72 5.21 8.13
CA VAL A 69 -0.75 5.98 7.35
C VAL A 69 -1.43 7.13 6.63
N VAL A 70 -2.50 6.89 5.85
CA VAL A 70 -3.14 7.94 5.03
C VAL A 70 -3.83 9.04 5.85
N THR A 71 -4.09 8.78 7.14
CA THR A 71 -4.66 9.78 8.05
C THR A 71 -3.60 10.70 8.67
N LEU A 72 -2.31 10.47 8.41
CA LEU A 72 -1.25 11.32 8.96
C LEU A 72 -1.37 12.77 8.45
N PRO A 73 -1.17 13.75 9.35
CA PRO A 73 -1.32 15.16 9.01
C PRO A 73 -0.24 15.61 8.02
N GLY A 74 -0.66 16.12 6.86
CA GLY A 74 0.26 16.58 5.81
C GLY A 74 0.30 15.68 4.58
N ILE A 75 -0.38 14.53 4.61
CA ILE A 75 -0.64 13.75 3.41
C ILE A 75 -1.69 14.47 2.58
N ARG A 76 -1.36 14.74 1.32
CA ARG A 76 -2.24 15.31 0.31
C ARG A 76 -2.96 14.25 -0.50
N SER A 77 -2.26 13.15 -0.78
CA SER A 77 -2.80 12.02 -1.53
C SER A 77 -2.10 10.74 -1.13
N ALA A 78 -2.80 9.63 -1.24
CA ALA A 78 -2.28 8.31 -0.99
C ALA A 78 -2.84 7.35 -2.03
N SER A 79 -1.99 6.49 -2.59
CA SER A 79 -2.38 5.53 -3.62
C SER A 79 -1.68 4.20 -3.37
N PRO A 80 -2.42 3.11 -3.13
CA PRO A 80 -1.83 1.78 -3.13
C PRO A 80 -1.45 1.39 -4.57
N ASP A 81 -0.22 0.93 -4.78
CA ASP A 81 0.26 0.42 -6.07
C ASP A 81 -0.46 -0.90 -6.36
N GLY A 82 -1.40 -0.83 -7.29
CA GLY A 82 -2.27 -1.94 -7.69
C GLY A 82 -3.53 -1.47 -8.42
N GLU A 83 -4.11 -0.34 -7.99
CA GLU A 83 -5.29 0.27 -8.61
C GLU A 83 -5.22 1.80 -8.54
N ALA A 84 -4.20 2.40 -9.15
CA ALA A 84 -4.28 3.79 -9.56
C ALA A 84 -5.28 3.93 -10.73
N GLU A 85 -6.56 3.61 -10.49
CA GLU A 85 -7.64 4.20 -11.29
C GLU A 85 -7.68 5.69 -10.93
N ILE A 86 -6.96 6.47 -11.74
CA ILE A 86 -7.14 7.91 -11.81
C ILE A 86 -8.56 8.13 -12.33
N LEU A 87 -9.54 8.28 -11.42
CA LEU A 87 -10.87 8.74 -11.79
C LEU A 87 -10.74 10.15 -12.37
N GLN A 88 -10.84 10.24 -13.69
CA GLN A 88 -10.94 11.50 -14.44
C GLN A 88 -12.34 12.11 -14.33
#